data_AF-A0A423UN72-F1
#
_entry.id   AF-A0A423UN72-F1
#
_cell.length_a   1.000
_cell.length_b   1.000
_cell.length_c   1.000
_cell.angle_alpha   90.00
_cell.angle_beta   90.00
_cell.angle_gamma   90.00
#
_symmetry.space_group_name_H-M   'P 1'
#
loop_
_entity.id
_entity.type
_entity.pdbx_description
1 polymer ?
#
loop_
_entity_poly.entity_id
_entity_poly.type
_entity_poly.pdbx_seq_one_letter_code
_entity_poly.pdbx_strand_id
1 'polypeptide(L)'
;MEKARDELGKTLLVFPSHSVDRVKVTYELACLVSEIERVKREQEIDSVLICLYYRDLLNGVAGDYEGLGYHVVTAGYREDALFLARQRSLIFLADLAMSNSVGTQVGYCGYLERPHYIFDQEKRYGSDSALDDSEFNNAYARSQAAEKAEVAAEFSVLTDSLTGKQRELLERYWGFSKVRSRDEMGGLLAVCEEAYRARSKDRQRSLRSNPRLGQLPFEV
;
A
#
# COMPACT_ATOMS: atom_id res chain seq x y z
N MET A 1 -7.82 17.39 10.95
CA MET A 1 -8.37 16.17 10.35
C MET A 1 -9.88 16.27 10.26
N GLU A 2 -10.59 16.56 11.36
CA GLU A 2 -12.06 16.73 11.37
C GLU A 2 -12.55 17.74 10.31
N LYS A 3 -12.04 18.98 10.32
CA LYS A 3 -12.38 19.97 9.30
C LYS A 3 -12.22 19.47 7.84
N ALA A 4 -11.15 18.71 7.55
CA ALA A 4 -10.92 18.19 6.22
C ALA A 4 -11.90 17.07 5.86
N ARG A 5 -12.32 16.25 6.84
CA ARG A 5 -13.38 15.25 6.62
C ARG A 5 -14.74 15.92 6.42
N ASP A 6 -15.03 16.99 7.16
CA ASP A 6 -16.28 17.74 7.02
C ASP A 6 -16.40 18.40 5.64
N GLU A 7 -15.28 18.91 5.11
CA GLU A 7 -15.23 19.51 3.76
C GLU A 7 -15.35 18.46 2.64
N LEU A 8 -14.80 17.26 2.83
CA LEU A 8 -14.83 16.20 1.83
C LEU A 8 -16.13 15.36 1.87
N GLY A 9 -16.80 15.28 3.02
CA GLY A 9 -17.91 14.36 3.22
C GLY A 9 -17.46 12.89 3.18
N LYS A 10 -18.37 11.99 2.79
CA LYS A 10 -18.06 10.55 2.67
C LYS A 10 -17.05 10.35 1.55
N THR A 11 -15.89 9.80 1.87
CA THR A 11 -14.71 9.84 0.99
C THR A 11 -14.26 8.46 0.54
N LEU A 12 -14.06 8.30 -0.76
CA LEU A 12 -13.41 7.14 -1.38
C LEU A 12 -11.94 7.46 -1.69
N LEU A 13 -11.02 6.64 -1.18
CA LEU A 13 -9.60 6.71 -1.52
C LEU A 13 -9.23 5.64 -2.53
N VAL A 14 -8.80 6.04 -3.71
CA VAL A 14 -8.41 5.14 -4.79
C VAL A 14 -6.89 5.08 -4.86
N PHE A 15 -6.34 3.86 -4.90
CA PHE A 15 -4.93 3.60 -5.19
C PHE A 15 -4.81 2.90 -6.55
N PRO A 16 -4.65 3.66 -7.64
CA PRO A 16 -4.39 3.05 -8.93
C PRO A 16 -3.03 2.33 -8.94
N SER A 17 -2.95 1.27 -9.73
CA SER A 17 -1.70 0.54 -9.98
C SER A 17 -0.71 1.51 -10.57
N HIS A 18 0.49 1.55 -10.00
CA HIS A 18 1.52 2.49 -10.39
C HIS A 18 2.70 1.77 -11.03
N SER A 19 3.47 2.53 -11.80
CA SER A 19 4.73 2.08 -12.36
C SER A 19 5.80 2.05 -11.26
N VAL A 20 6.57 0.97 -11.12
CA VAL A 20 7.67 0.85 -10.15
C VAL A 20 9.00 0.85 -10.90
N ASP A 21 9.95 1.68 -10.44
CA ASP A 21 11.23 1.97 -11.09
C ASP A 21 11.22 1.97 -12.64
N ARG A 22 11.69 0.89 -13.28
CA ARG A 22 11.82 0.74 -14.74
C ARG A 22 10.73 -0.12 -15.40
N VAL A 23 9.66 -0.40 -14.65
CA VAL A 23 8.50 -1.15 -15.11
C VAL A 23 7.30 -0.22 -15.19
N LYS A 24 6.86 0.05 -16.42
CA LYS A 24 5.65 0.82 -16.69
C LYS A 24 4.44 -0.09 -16.58
N VAL A 25 3.48 0.29 -15.74
CA VAL A 25 2.17 -0.36 -15.70
C VAL A 25 1.19 0.48 -16.50
N THR A 26 0.49 -0.16 -17.42
CA THR A 26 -0.59 0.45 -18.19
C THR A 26 -1.85 -0.36 -18.04
N TYR A 27 -2.98 0.32 -18.04
CA TYR A 27 -4.29 -0.28 -17.97
C TYR A 27 -5.31 0.64 -18.62
N GLU A 28 -6.51 0.12 -18.88
CA GLU A 28 -7.60 0.87 -19.46
C GLU A 28 -8.20 1.80 -18.39
N LEU A 29 -7.90 3.10 -18.50
CA LEU A 29 -8.31 4.10 -17.51
C LEU A 29 -9.84 4.20 -17.46
N ALA A 30 -10.54 4.09 -18.58
CA ALA A 30 -12.00 4.23 -18.61
C ALA A 30 -12.69 3.11 -17.82
N CYS A 31 -12.17 1.87 -17.85
CA CYS A 31 -12.62 0.79 -16.99
C CYS A 31 -12.48 1.14 -15.50
N LEU A 32 -11.33 1.66 -15.08
CA LEU A 32 -11.12 2.05 -13.68
C LEU A 32 -12.05 3.20 -13.28
N VAL A 33 -12.20 4.21 -14.13
CA VAL A 33 -13.11 5.35 -13.88
C VAL A 33 -14.55 4.88 -13.79
N SER A 34 -15.00 4.01 -14.70
CA SER A 34 -16.34 3.42 -14.67
C SER A 34 -16.60 2.69 -13.35
N GLU A 35 -15.60 1.97 -12.84
CA GLU A 35 -15.71 1.28 -11.57
C GLU A 35 -15.72 2.23 -10.37
N ILE A 36 -14.88 3.28 -10.38
CA ILE A 36 -14.91 4.34 -9.36
C ILE A 36 -16.30 4.98 -9.29
N GLU A 37 -16.91 5.30 -10.44
CA GLU A 37 -18.26 5.88 -10.50
C GLU A 37 -19.35 4.91 -10.03
N ARG A 38 -19.19 3.60 -10.31
CA ARG A 38 -20.08 2.57 -9.77
C ARG A 38 -20.03 2.55 -8.23
N VAL A 39 -18.83 2.45 -7.66
CA VAL A 39 -18.61 2.46 -6.21
C VAL A 39 -19.12 3.76 -5.60
N LYS A 40 -18.80 4.90 -6.20
CA LYS A 40 -19.23 6.23 -5.74
C LYS A 40 -20.75 6.31 -5.59
N ARG A 41 -21.50 5.81 -6.58
CA ARG A 41 -22.97 5.79 -6.55
C ARG A 41 -23.52 4.80 -5.53
N GLU A 42 -23.03 3.57 -5.50
CA GLU A 42 -23.53 2.53 -4.58
C GLU A 42 -23.26 2.84 -3.11
N GLN A 43 -22.18 3.58 -2.84
CA GLN A 43 -21.76 3.95 -1.50
C GLN A 43 -22.07 5.40 -1.15
N GLU A 44 -22.80 6.14 -1.99
CA GLU A 44 -23.15 7.55 -1.72
C GLU A 44 -21.92 8.39 -1.33
N ILE A 45 -20.83 8.24 -2.08
CA ILE A 45 -19.57 8.93 -1.84
C ILE A 45 -19.67 10.37 -2.35
N ASP A 46 -19.33 11.32 -1.48
CA ASP A 46 -19.28 12.75 -1.78
C ASP A 46 -17.99 13.11 -2.55
N SER A 47 -16.85 12.62 -2.05
CA SER A 47 -15.52 12.95 -2.58
C SER A 47 -14.68 11.73 -2.95
N VAL A 48 -13.96 11.83 -4.06
CA VAL A 48 -13.00 10.80 -4.50
C VAL A 48 -11.59 11.38 -4.46
N LEU A 49 -10.71 10.71 -3.72
CA LEU A 49 -9.27 11.01 -3.66
C LEU A 49 -8.50 9.97 -4.48
N ILE A 50 -7.79 10.40 -5.53
CA ILE A 50 -6.92 9.53 -6.32
C ILE A 50 -5.49 9.65 -5.80
N CYS A 51 -5.03 8.64 -5.06
CA CYS A 51 -3.68 8.61 -4.50
C CYS A 51 -2.67 8.08 -5.52
N LEU A 52 -2.10 8.98 -6.30
CA LEU A 52 -1.07 8.64 -7.29
C LEU A 52 0.32 8.53 -6.66
N TYR A 53 1.11 7.60 -7.18
CA TYR A 53 2.54 7.53 -6.86
C TYR A 53 3.25 8.76 -7.46
N TYR A 54 4.27 9.26 -6.77
CA TYR A 54 4.91 10.55 -7.13
C TYR A 54 5.36 10.60 -8.59
N ARG A 55 5.80 9.48 -9.17
CA ARG A 55 6.28 9.45 -10.54
C ARG A 55 5.15 9.53 -11.57
N ASP A 56 3.98 8.97 -11.26
CA ASP A 56 2.81 9.10 -12.15
C ASP A 56 2.32 10.55 -12.20
N LEU A 57 2.44 11.29 -11.08
CA LEU A 57 2.22 12.75 -11.08
C LEU A 57 3.20 13.48 -12.00
N LEU A 58 4.50 13.16 -11.91
CA LEU A 58 5.53 13.75 -12.77
C LEU A 58 5.30 13.42 -14.26
N ASN A 59 4.67 12.28 -14.55
CA ASN A 59 4.30 11.87 -15.91
C ASN A 59 3.00 12.51 -16.40
N GLY A 60 2.36 13.39 -15.62
CA GLY A 60 1.17 14.13 -16.02
C GLY A 60 -0.16 13.38 -15.85
N VAL A 61 -0.16 12.20 -15.23
CA VAL A 61 -1.36 11.35 -15.06
C VAL A 61 -2.42 12.02 -14.18
N ALA A 62 -2.05 13.03 -13.37
CA ALA A 62 -2.99 13.79 -12.55
C ALA A 62 -4.13 14.41 -13.37
N GLY A 63 -3.82 14.98 -14.53
CA GLY A 63 -4.79 15.69 -15.36
C GLY A 63 -5.96 14.82 -15.83
N ASP A 64 -5.70 13.53 -16.06
CA ASP A 64 -6.71 12.57 -16.50
C ASP A 64 -7.81 12.37 -15.43
N TYR A 65 -7.47 12.53 -14.15
CA TYR A 65 -8.39 12.40 -13.03
C TYR A 65 -8.97 13.75 -12.58
N GLU A 66 -8.16 14.81 -12.56
CA GLU A 66 -8.61 16.16 -12.20
C GLU A 66 -9.67 16.68 -13.17
N GLY A 67 -9.52 16.39 -14.48
CA GLY A 67 -10.51 16.73 -15.49
C GLY A 67 -11.88 16.06 -15.29
N LEU A 68 -11.95 15.00 -14.49
CA LEU A 68 -13.17 14.30 -14.10
C LEU A 68 -13.76 14.81 -12.78
N GLY A 69 -13.13 15.80 -12.15
CA GLY A 69 -13.56 16.38 -10.88
C GLY A 69 -13.09 15.62 -9.64
N TYR A 70 -12.14 14.69 -9.79
CA TYR A 70 -11.54 14.02 -8.64
C TYR A 70 -10.42 14.84 -8.01
N HIS A 71 -10.16 14.61 -6.72
CA HIS A 71 -9.03 15.21 -6.03
C HIS A 71 -7.81 14.31 -6.15
N VAL A 72 -6.77 14.76 -6.85
CA VAL A 72 -5.51 14.01 -6.92
C VAL A 72 -4.66 14.31 -5.70
N VAL A 73 -4.20 13.26 -5.02
CA VAL A 73 -3.37 13.32 -3.82
C VAL A 73 -2.15 12.40 -3.96
N THR A 74 -1.16 12.56 -3.09
CA THR A 74 0.00 11.66 -3.07
C THR A 74 0.59 11.51 -1.67
N ALA A 75 1.12 10.32 -1.38
CA ALA A 75 1.97 10.10 -0.21
C ALA A 75 3.41 10.65 -0.41
N GLY A 76 3.76 11.02 -1.65
CA GLY A 76 5.08 11.53 -2.02
C GLY A 76 6.04 10.42 -2.47
N TYR A 77 7.34 10.72 -2.42
CA TYR A 77 8.40 9.78 -2.77
C TYR A 77 8.58 8.71 -1.70
N ARG A 78 8.80 7.45 -2.08
CA ARG A 78 8.88 6.31 -1.14
C ARG A 78 9.99 6.44 -0.09
N GLU A 79 11.05 7.19 -0.38
CA GLU A 79 12.19 7.39 0.54
C GLU A 79 12.04 8.66 1.39
N ASP A 80 10.95 9.43 1.20
CA ASP A 80 10.62 10.54 2.09
C ASP A 80 10.23 10.00 3.47
N ALA A 81 10.86 10.51 4.52
CA ALA A 81 10.61 10.09 5.90
C ALA A 81 9.14 10.25 6.35
N LEU A 82 8.37 11.11 5.68
CA LEU A 82 6.95 11.34 5.93
C LEU A 82 6.02 10.54 5.00
N PHE A 83 6.53 9.71 4.09
CA PHE A 83 5.72 8.95 3.13
C PHE A 83 4.60 8.16 3.82
N LEU A 84 4.95 7.33 4.81
CA LEU A 84 3.97 6.54 5.56
C LEU A 84 3.05 7.40 6.43
N ALA A 85 3.56 8.53 6.96
CA ALA A 85 2.74 9.45 7.74
C ALA A 85 1.66 10.11 6.88
N ARG A 86 2.01 10.55 5.66
CA ARG A 86 1.05 11.11 4.69
C ARG A 86 0.05 10.06 4.22
N GLN A 87 0.52 8.87 3.87
CA GLN A 87 -0.36 7.77 3.46
C GLN A 87 -1.36 7.41 4.55
N ARG A 88 -0.91 7.31 5.81
CA ARG A 88 -1.78 7.08 6.97
C ARG A 88 -2.84 8.19 7.09
N SER A 89 -2.47 9.45 6.92
CA SER A 89 -3.43 10.56 6.95
C SER A 89 -4.47 10.44 5.84
N LEU A 90 -4.08 10.08 4.61
CA LEU A 90 -5.02 9.87 3.51
C LEU A 90 -6.01 8.73 3.82
N ILE A 91 -5.52 7.60 4.34
CA ILE A 91 -6.37 6.48 4.75
C ILE A 91 -7.35 6.89 5.86
N PHE A 92 -6.92 7.71 6.83
CA PHE A 92 -7.79 8.22 7.88
C PHE A 92 -8.89 9.16 7.39
N LEU A 93 -8.64 9.92 6.33
CA LEU A 93 -9.66 10.80 5.72
C LEU A 93 -10.74 9.99 5.00
N ALA A 94 -10.39 8.80 4.50
CA ALA A 94 -11.28 7.94 3.74
C ALA A 94 -12.25 7.16 4.65
N ASP A 95 -13.46 6.92 4.13
CA ASP A 95 -14.43 6.00 4.70
C ASP A 95 -14.35 4.62 4.01
N LEU A 96 -13.92 4.61 2.75
CA LEU A 96 -13.67 3.41 1.95
C LEU A 96 -12.40 3.60 1.12
N ALA A 97 -11.62 2.54 0.95
CA ALA A 97 -10.51 2.52 0.01
C ALA A 97 -10.78 1.53 -1.14
N MET A 98 -10.20 1.79 -2.31
CA MET A 98 -10.16 0.82 -3.39
C MET A 98 -8.83 0.83 -4.14
N SER A 99 -8.52 -0.25 -4.83
CA SER A 99 -7.39 -0.33 -5.76
C SER A 99 -7.70 -1.26 -6.92
N ASN A 100 -6.91 -1.18 -7.99
CA ASN A 100 -7.01 -2.11 -9.11
C ASN A 100 -5.90 -3.17 -9.13
N SER A 101 -5.21 -3.32 -8.01
CA SER A 101 -4.22 -4.36 -7.74
C SER A 101 -4.03 -4.56 -6.23
N VAL A 102 -3.48 -5.73 -5.88
CA VAL A 102 -3.03 -6.03 -4.52
C VAL A 102 -1.66 -5.42 -4.28
N GLY A 103 -1.54 -4.67 -3.19
CA GLY A 103 -0.28 -4.12 -2.70
C GLY A 103 -0.35 -3.86 -1.20
N THR A 104 0.69 -3.22 -0.65
CA THR A 104 0.81 -2.95 0.78
C THR A 104 -0.33 -2.09 1.33
N GLN A 105 -0.96 -1.27 0.49
CA GLN A 105 -2.12 -0.46 0.85
C GLN A 105 -3.27 -1.27 1.42
N VAL A 106 -3.47 -2.52 0.97
CA VAL A 106 -4.55 -3.40 1.48
C VAL A 106 -4.36 -3.66 2.97
N GLY A 107 -3.14 -3.98 3.38
CA GLY A 107 -2.80 -4.17 4.78
C GLY A 107 -2.82 -2.89 5.60
N TYR A 108 -2.38 -1.76 5.05
CA TYR A 108 -2.47 -0.48 5.76
C TYR A 108 -3.91 -0.03 6.00
N CYS A 109 -4.79 -0.14 4.99
CA CYS A 109 -6.22 0.11 5.14
C CYS A 109 -6.83 -0.84 6.17
N GLY A 110 -6.54 -2.14 6.05
CA GLY A 110 -7.03 -3.15 6.97
C GLY A 110 -6.62 -2.90 8.43
N TYR A 111 -5.36 -2.53 8.66
CA TYR A 111 -4.83 -2.25 10.00
C TYR A 111 -5.47 -1.01 10.63
N LEU A 112 -5.81 -0.02 9.80
CA LEU A 112 -6.50 1.20 10.23
C LEU A 112 -8.03 1.05 10.24
N GLU A 113 -8.53 -0.18 10.14
CA GLU A 113 -9.95 -0.51 10.09
C GLU A 113 -10.70 0.30 9.03
N ARG A 114 -10.12 0.37 7.83
CA ARG A 114 -10.77 0.92 6.64
C ARG A 114 -11.09 -0.21 5.68
N PRO A 115 -12.36 -0.38 5.26
CA PRO A 115 -12.72 -1.36 4.26
C PRO A 115 -11.95 -1.06 2.96
N HIS A 116 -11.55 -2.11 2.27
CA HIS A 116 -10.80 -2.00 1.02
C HIS A 116 -11.48 -2.86 -0.05
N TYR A 117 -11.65 -2.32 -1.24
CA TYR A 117 -12.20 -3.03 -2.40
C TYR A 117 -11.14 -3.18 -3.50
N ILE A 118 -11.00 -4.36 -4.07
CA ILE A 118 -10.08 -4.64 -5.17
C ILE A 118 -10.86 -4.90 -6.45
N PHE A 119 -10.76 -3.96 -7.38
CA PHE A 119 -11.19 -4.15 -8.75
C PHE A 119 -10.04 -4.76 -9.56
N ASP A 120 -9.90 -6.09 -9.53
CA ASP A 120 -8.81 -6.73 -10.28
C ASP A 120 -9.06 -6.65 -11.78
N GLN A 121 -8.35 -5.72 -12.41
CA GLN A 121 -8.41 -5.47 -13.85
C GLN A 121 -7.15 -5.97 -14.55
N GLU A 122 -7.24 -6.21 -15.85
CA GLU A 122 -6.08 -6.55 -16.66
C GLU A 122 -5.09 -5.38 -16.71
N LYS A 123 -3.80 -5.71 -16.57
CA LYS A 123 -2.69 -4.77 -16.52
C LYS A 123 -1.62 -5.23 -17.51
N ARG A 124 -1.07 -4.30 -18.28
CA ARG A 124 0.07 -4.56 -19.17
C ARG A 124 1.32 -3.96 -18.56
N TYR A 125 2.36 -4.78 -18.46
CA TYR A 125 3.66 -4.41 -17.92
C TYR A 125 4.65 -4.28 -19.08
N GLY A 126 5.37 -3.16 -19.12
CA GLY A 126 6.50 -2.96 -20.02
C GLY A 126 7.76 -2.71 -19.20
N SER A 127 8.84 -3.43 -19.49
CA SER A 127 10.16 -3.22 -18.88
C SER A 127 11.06 -2.43 -19.84
N ASP A 128 11.90 -1.55 -19.29
CA ASP A 128 12.86 -0.80 -20.09
C ASP A 128 14.04 -1.67 -20.58
N SER A 129 14.28 -2.83 -19.94
CA SER A 129 15.31 -3.79 -20.35
C SER A 129 14.98 -5.25 -19.98
N ALA A 130 15.66 -6.19 -20.63
CA ALA A 130 15.55 -7.63 -20.32
C ALA A 130 16.06 -7.99 -18.90
N LEU A 131 16.96 -7.18 -18.32
CA LEU A 131 17.39 -7.33 -16.92
C LEU A 131 16.27 -6.93 -15.97
N ASP A 132 15.58 -5.83 -16.25
CA ASP A 132 14.43 -5.36 -15.46
C ASP A 132 13.24 -6.35 -15.57
N ASP A 133 13.10 -7.04 -16.71
CA ASP A 133 12.13 -8.14 -16.88
C ASP A 133 12.47 -9.36 -16.00
N SER A 134 13.76 -9.73 -15.92
CA SER A 134 14.22 -10.87 -15.10
C SER A 134 14.10 -10.62 -13.58
N GLU A 135 14.20 -9.36 -13.14
CA GLU A 135 13.95 -8.97 -11.74
C GLU A 135 12.48 -9.11 -11.37
N PHE A 136 11.57 -8.93 -12.34
CA PHE A 136 10.13 -9.04 -12.16
C PHE A 136 9.59 -10.46 -12.37
N ASN A 137 10.18 -11.23 -13.30
CA ASN A 137 9.77 -12.59 -13.66
C ASN A 137 10.73 -13.65 -13.09
N ASN A 138 10.69 -13.83 -11.77
CA ASN A 138 11.50 -14.82 -11.06
C ASN A 138 10.63 -15.85 -10.29
N ALA A 139 11.26 -16.83 -9.63
CA ALA A 139 10.53 -17.85 -8.88
C ALA A 139 9.65 -17.28 -7.73
N TYR A 140 10.09 -16.16 -7.13
CA TYR A 140 9.35 -15.42 -6.11
C TYR A 140 8.11 -14.72 -6.69
N ALA A 141 8.15 -14.33 -7.97
CA ALA A 141 6.99 -13.76 -8.66
C ALA A 141 5.84 -14.77 -8.84
N ARG A 142 6.14 -16.08 -8.96
CA ARG A 142 5.10 -17.11 -9.10
C ARG A 142 4.37 -17.39 -7.80
N SER A 143 5.07 -17.50 -6.67
CA SER A 143 4.42 -17.64 -5.35
C SER A 143 3.59 -16.38 -5.03
N GLN A 144 4.14 -15.21 -5.35
CA GLN A 144 3.45 -13.93 -5.17
C GLN A 144 2.15 -13.85 -6.00
N ALA A 145 2.10 -14.44 -7.19
CA ALA A 145 0.89 -14.40 -8.02
C ALA A 145 -0.30 -15.13 -7.38
N ALA A 146 -0.07 -16.32 -6.81
CA ALA A 146 -1.12 -17.09 -6.12
C ALA A 146 -1.60 -16.38 -4.84
N GLU A 147 -0.67 -15.85 -4.05
CA GLU A 147 -0.98 -15.08 -2.84
C GLU A 147 -1.78 -13.81 -3.17
N LYS A 148 -1.37 -13.07 -4.21
CA LYS A 148 -2.12 -11.90 -4.69
C LYS A 148 -3.50 -12.30 -5.22
N ALA A 149 -3.64 -13.42 -5.92
CA ALA A 149 -4.94 -13.88 -6.41
C ALA A 149 -5.89 -14.22 -5.25
N GLU A 150 -5.39 -14.87 -4.20
CA GLU A 150 -6.18 -15.17 -2.98
C GLU A 150 -6.69 -13.87 -2.32
N VAL A 151 -5.79 -12.89 -2.14
CA VAL A 151 -6.17 -11.58 -1.57
C VAL A 151 -7.13 -10.83 -2.50
N ALA A 152 -6.85 -10.77 -3.80
CA ALA A 152 -7.72 -10.10 -4.77
C ALA A 152 -9.13 -10.69 -4.75
N ALA A 153 -9.26 -12.02 -4.73
CA ALA A 153 -10.54 -12.70 -4.68
C ALA A 153 -11.33 -12.36 -3.40
N GLU A 154 -10.68 -12.35 -2.23
CA GLU A 154 -11.36 -12.04 -0.98
C GLU A 154 -11.80 -10.57 -0.86
N PHE A 155 -11.03 -9.66 -1.45
CA PHE A 155 -11.34 -8.22 -1.46
C PHE A 155 -12.09 -7.77 -2.72
N SER A 156 -12.54 -8.71 -3.57
CA SER A 156 -13.29 -8.43 -4.81
C SER A 156 -14.77 -8.09 -4.60
N VAL A 157 -15.24 -8.14 -3.35
CA VAL A 157 -16.60 -7.78 -2.99
C VAL A 157 -16.56 -6.50 -2.17
N LEU A 158 -17.34 -5.50 -2.61
CA LEU A 158 -17.51 -4.25 -1.91
C LEU A 158 -18.20 -4.52 -0.56
N THR A 159 -17.58 -4.08 0.52
CA THR A 159 -18.04 -4.29 1.90
C THR A 159 -17.88 -3.00 2.71
N ASP A 160 -18.80 -2.76 3.64
CA ASP A 160 -18.77 -1.56 4.50
C ASP A 160 -17.82 -1.72 5.70
N SER A 161 -17.36 -2.95 5.97
CA SER A 161 -16.41 -3.25 7.04
C SER A 161 -15.65 -4.54 6.74
N LEU A 162 -14.48 -4.71 7.37
CA LEU A 162 -13.68 -5.93 7.22
C LEU A 162 -14.47 -7.16 7.67
N THR A 163 -14.45 -8.23 6.87
CA THR A 163 -15.00 -9.54 7.23
C THR A 163 -14.05 -10.33 8.14
N GLY A 164 -14.52 -11.41 8.75
CA GLY A 164 -13.64 -12.32 9.52
C GLY A 164 -12.54 -12.92 8.64
N LYS A 165 -12.90 -13.39 7.44
CA LYS A 165 -11.97 -13.99 6.49
C LYS A 165 -10.96 -12.97 5.94
N GLN A 166 -11.36 -11.73 5.70
CA GLN A 166 -10.43 -10.64 5.37
C GLN A 166 -9.43 -10.40 6.50
N ARG A 167 -9.86 -10.38 7.77
CA ARG A 167 -8.96 -10.24 8.92
C ARG A 167 -7.98 -11.42 9.03
N GLU A 168 -8.43 -12.65 8.79
CA GLU A 168 -7.56 -13.83 8.78
C GLU A 168 -6.47 -13.76 7.70
N LEU A 169 -6.82 -13.31 6.48
CA LEU A 169 -5.84 -13.09 5.41
C LEU A 169 -4.86 -11.98 5.76
N LEU A 170 -5.35 -10.87 6.31
CA LEU A 170 -4.51 -9.77 6.75
C LEU A 170 -3.54 -10.21 7.87
N GLU A 171 -4.00 -11.01 8.82
CA GLU A 171 -3.12 -11.61 9.83
C GLU A 171 -2.05 -12.49 9.18
N ARG A 172 -2.44 -13.35 8.23
CA ARG A 172 -1.51 -14.27 7.57
C ARG A 172 -0.40 -13.54 6.79
N TYR A 173 -0.77 -12.54 5.99
CA TYR A 173 0.15 -11.91 5.05
C TYR A 173 0.79 -10.61 5.55
N TRP A 174 0.15 -9.91 6.48
CA TRP A 174 0.67 -8.66 7.06
C TRP A 174 1.03 -8.78 8.55
N GLY A 175 0.66 -9.87 9.23
CA GLY A 175 1.09 -10.14 10.61
C GLY A 175 0.60 -9.09 11.61
N PHE A 176 -0.70 -8.81 11.63
CA PHE A 176 -1.29 -7.79 12.53
C PHE A 176 -1.02 -8.10 14.01
N SER A 177 -0.88 -9.37 14.39
CA SER A 177 -0.46 -9.80 15.73
C SER A 177 1.02 -9.56 16.05
N LYS A 178 1.82 -9.17 15.05
CA LYS A 178 3.27 -8.92 15.15
C LYS A 178 3.63 -7.44 15.09
N VAL A 179 2.63 -6.56 15.15
CA VAL A 179 2.85 -5.11 15.16
C VAL A 179 3.57 -4.70 16.44
N ARG A 180 4.66 -3.95 16.28
CA ARG A 180 5.49 -3.46 17.38
C ARG A 180 5.04 -2.08 17.82
N SER A 181 5.11 -1.83 19.12
CA SER A 181 4.98 -0.48 19.66
C SER A 181 6.15 0.41 19.20
N ARG A 182 6.01 1.72 19.40
CA ARG A 182 7.07 2.69 19.09
C ARG A 182 8.38 2.35 19.80
N ASP A 183 8.31 2.00 21.08
CA ASP A 183 9.49 1.72 21.89
C ASP A 183 10.14 0.41 21.47
N GLU A 184 9.34 -0.61 21.16
CA GLU A 184 9.79 -1.89 20.65
C GLU A 184 10.52 -1.75 19.30
N MET A 185 9.92 -1.01 18.37
CA MET A 185 10.56 -0.70 17.08
C MET A 185 11.82 0.15 17.26
N GLY A 186 11.80 1.13 18.17
CA GLY A 186 12.95 1.94 18.52
C GLY A 186 14.11 1.08 19.05
N GLY A 187 13.81 0.11 19.92
CA GLY A 187 14.79 -0.86 20.42
C GLY A 187 15.42 -1.71 19.30
N LEU A 188 14.60 -2.24 18.38
CA LEU A 188 15.09 -2.97 17.20
C LEU A 188 16.00 -2.11 16.32
N LEU A 189 15.60 -0.87 16.04
CA LEU A 189 16.38 0.04 15.21
C LEU A 189 17.71 0.40 15.89
N ALA A 190 17.73 0.59 17.20
CA ALA A 190 18.97 0.82 17.95
C ALA A 190 19.93 -0.38 17.88
N VAL A 191 19.40 -1.60 17.99
CA VAL A 191 20.18 -2.84 17.79
C VAL A 191 20.78 -2.90 16.39
N CYS A 192 19.97 -2.60 15.37
CA CYS A 192 20.41 -2.56 13.98
C CYS A 192 21.47 -1.48 13.74
N GLU A 193 21.32 -0.29 14.32
CA GLU A 193 22.27 0.80 14.20
C GLU A 193 23.63 0.46 14.81
N GLU A 194 23.64 -0.17 16.00
CA GLU A 194 24.87 -0.66 16.62
C GLU A 194 25.58 -1.70 15.77
N ALA A 195 24.83 -2.67 15.23
CA ALA A 195 25.38 -3.66 14.32
C ALA A 195 25.93 -3.03 13.03
N TYR A 196 25.29 -1.98 12.54
CA TYR A 196 25.70 -1.28 11.31
C TYR A 196 27.05 -0.56 11.45
N ARG A 197 27.44 -0.16 12.68
CA ARG A 197 28.76 0.44 13.00
C ARG A 197 29.91 -0.55 12.81
N ALA A 198 29.65 -1.85 12.84
CA ALA A 198 30.64 -2.86 12.50
C ALA A 198 31.00 -2.83 11.00
N ARG A 199 32.18 -3.34 10.65
CA ARG A 199 32.56 -3.51 9.23
C ARG A 199 31.54 -4.38 8.51
N SER A 200 31.30 -4.12 7.23
CA SER A 200 30.28 -4.82 6.42
C SER A 200 30.31 -6.35 6.60
N LYS A 201 31.50 -6.97 6.53
CA LYS A 201 31.69 -8.43 6.71
C LYS A 201 31.34 -8.96 8.12
N ASP A 202 31.35 -8.09 9.12
CA ASP A 202 31.15 -8.42 10.53
C ASP A 202 29.72 -8.07 11.00
N ARG A 203 28.91 -7.35 10.21
CA ARG A 203 27.57 -6.83 10.59
C ARG A 203 26.59 -7.91 11.05
N GLN A 204 26.47 -9.01 10.31
CA GLN A 204 25.55 -10.10 10.69
C GLN A 204 25.96 -10.76 12.02
N ARG A 205 27.27 -10.92 12.25
CA ARG A 205 27.77 -11.43 13.52
C ARG A 205 27.46 -10.45 14.65
N SER A 206 27.76 -9.16 14.43
CA SER A 206 27.48 -8.09 15.39
C SER A 206 26.01 -7.98 15.74
N LEU A 207 25.11 -8.17 14.77
CA LEU A 207 23.68 -8.21 15.00
C LEU A 207 23.32 -9.39 15.89
N ARG A 208 23.67 -10.64 15.49
CA ARG A 208 23.32 -11.87 16.22
C ARG A 208 23.88 -11.92 17.64
N SER A 209 25.04 -11.31 17.89
CA SER A 209 25.66 -11.26 19.21
C SER A 209 25.28 -10.00 20.01
N ASN A 210 24.39 -9.14 19.51
CA ASN A 210 24.04 -7.91 20.22
C ASN A 210 23.27 -8.29 21.51
N PRO A 211 23.80 -7.98 22.70
CA PRO A 211 23.18 -8.36 23.96
C PRO A 211 21.79 -7.74 24.17
N ARG A 212 21.49 -6.63 23.49
CA ARG A 212 20.17 -5.98 23.54
C ARG A 212 19.09 -6.76 22.83
N LEU A 213 19.42 -7.68 21.89
CA LEU A 213 18.42 -8.56 21.28
C LEU A 213 17.67 -9.37 22.32
N GLY A 214 18.38 -9.95 23.30
CA GLY A 214 17.78 -10.72 24.39
C GLY A 214 17.09 -9.87 25.47
N GLN A 215 17.15 -8.54 25.35
CA GLN A 215 16.51 -7.58 26.26
C GLN A 215 15.25 -6.95 25.64
N LEU A 216 14.98 -7.21 24.37
CA LEU A 216 13.74 -6.77 23.74
C LEU A 216 12.56 -7.50 24.39
N PRO A 217 11.42 -6.82 24.63
CA PRO A 217 10.29 -7.41 25.33
C PRO A 217 9.48 -8.41 24.47
N PHE A 218 10.09 -8.91 23.39
CA PHE A 218 9.47 -9.81 22.42
C PHE A 218 10.51 -10.67 21.71
N GLU A 219 10.03 -11.77 21.14
CA GLU A 219 10.84 -12.63 20.28
C GLU A 219 11.07 -11.96 18.92
N VAL A 220 12.35 -11.94 18.51
CA VAL A 220 12.86 -11.44 17.23
C VAL A 220 13.05 -12.58 16.25
#